data_AF-A0A8A2U9Y0-F1
#
_entry.id   AF-A0A8A2U9Y0-F1
#
_cell.length_a   1.000
_cell.length_b   1.000
_cell.length_c   1.000
_cell.angle_alpha   90.00
_cell.angle_beta   90.00
_cell.angle_gamma   90.00
#
_symmetry.space_group_name_H-M   'P 1'
#
loop_
_entity.id
_entity.type
_entity.pdbx_description
1 polymer ?
#
loop_
_entity_poly.entity_id
_entity_poly.type
_entity_poly.pdbx_seq_one_letter_code
_entity_poly.pdbx_strand_id
1 'polypeptide(L)' 'MKRTVFGATGRTGRPLRRQALERGHEVVGHVRSPETIDHGDVSRFTLDRLEDDRHLREMPTVGPV' A
#
# COMPACT_ATOMS: atom_id res chain seq x y z
N MET A 1 2.87 13.59 -5.63
CA MET A 1 3.94 13.83 -4.63
C MET A 1 4.07 12.61 -3.72
N LYS A 2 5.27 12.34 -3.18
CA LYS A 2 5.55 11.17 -2.32
C LYS A 2 5.22 11.47 -0.85
N ARG A 3 4.58 10.51 -0.17
CA ARG A 3 4.12 10.61 1.22
C ARG A 3 4.47 9.33 1.99
N THR A 4 5.13 9.48 3.12
CA THR A 4 5.41 8.36 4.03
C THR A 4 4.33 8.30 5.11
N VAL A 5 3.71 7.14 5.29
CA VAL A 5 2.70 6.89 6.31
C VAL A 5 3.26 5.92 7.35
N PHE A 6 3.41 6.42 8.58
CA PHE A 6 3.80 5.59 9.72
C PHE A 6 2.61 4.80 10.23
N GLY A 7 2.80 3.49 10.45
CA GLY A 7 1.71 2.61 10.86
C GLY A 7 0.65 2.43 9.78
N ALA A 8 1.07 2.37 8.51
CA ALA A 8 0.18 2.26 7.34
C ALA A 8 -0.76 1.03 7.36
N THR A 9 -0.42 -0.01 8.12
CA THR A 9 -1.24 -1.21 8.31
C THR A 9 -2.26 -1.07 9.44
N GLY A 10 -2.08 -0.09 10.33
CA GLY A 10 -2.93 0.13 11.50
C GLY A 10 -4.28 0.81 11.19
N ARG A 11 -5.12 0.92 12.23
CA ARG A 11 -6.49 1.47 12.14
C ARG A 11 -6.54 2.85 11.47
N THR A 12 -5.59 3.73 11.79
CA THR A 12 -5.51 5.09 11.23
C THR A 12 -4.76 5.12 9.89
N GLY A 13 -3.76 4.26 9.71
CA GLY A 13 -2.94 4.24 8.50
C GLY A 13 -3.71 3.80 7.25
N ARG A 14 -4.63 2.85 7.39
CA ARG A 14 -5.47 2.32 6.30
C ARG A 14 -6.35 3.38 5.62
N PRO A 15 -7.19 4.17 6.32
CA PRO A 15 -7.94 5.24 5.66
C PRO A 15 -7.03 6.38 5.16
N LEU A 16 -5.92 6.65 5.84
CA LEU A 16 -5.00 7.72 5.45
C LEU A 16 -4.27 7.43 4.13
N ARG A 17 -3.76 6.21 3.94
CA ARG A 17 -3.11 5.82 2.67
C ARG A 17 -4.10 5.87 1.51
N ARG A 18 -5.35 5.41 1.72
CA ARG A 18 -6.40 5.44 0.70
C ARG A 18 -6.68 6.86 0.25
N GLN A 19 -6.90 7.79 1.18
CA GLN A 19 -7.10 9.21 0.84
C GLN A 19 -5.90 9.83 0.13
N ALA A 20 -4.67 9.44 0.49
CA ALA A 20 -3.48 9.94 -0.18
C ALA A 20 -3.37 9.41 -1.63
N LEU A 21 -3.69 8.14 -1.85
CA LEU A 21 -3.75 7.51 -3.17
C LEU A 21 -4.85 8.15 -4.03
N GLU A 22 -6.06 8.35 -3.49
CA GLU A 22 -7.17 9.05 -4.16
C GLU A 22 -6.79 10.49 -4.59
N ARG A 23 -5.87 11.15 -3.88
CA ARG A 23 -5.31 12.46 -4.23
C ARG A 23 -4.13 12.40 -5.21
N GLY A 24 -3.87 11.22 -5.78
CA GLY A 24 -2.80 10.97 -6.73
C GLY A 24 -1.39 10.95 -6.12
N HIS A 25 -1.25 10.78 -4.81
CA HIS A 25 0.05 10.73 -4.14
C HIS A 25 0.66 9.32 -4.17
N GLU A 26 1.99 9.25 -4.27
CA GLU A 26 2.71 7.99 -4.04
C GLU A 26 2.85 7.78 -2.54
N VAL A 27 2.41 6.62 -2.04
CA VAL A 27 2.42 6.33 -0.60
C VAL A 27 3.46 5.25 -0.27
N VAL A 28 4.29 5.52 0.75
CA VAL A 28 5.22 4.57 1.34
C VAL A 28 4.79 4.26 2.76
N GLY A 29 4.52 2.99 3.06
CA GLY A 29 4.24 2.56 4.43
C GLY A 29 5.52 2.30 5.21
N HIS A 30 5.64 2.87 6.40
CA HIS A 30 6.72 2.52 7.35
C HIS A 30 6.13 1.85 8.59
N VAL A 31 6.72 0.71 8.95
CA VAL A 31 6.36 -0.09 10.12
C VAL A 31 7.58 -0.33 10.99
N ARG A 32 7.34 -0.45 12.30
CA ARG A 32 8.41 -0.70 13.29
C ARG A 32 8.83 -2.17 13.34
N SER A 33 7.87 -3.07 13.17
CA SER A 33 8.07 -4.53 13.23
C SER A 33 7.46 -5.18 11.99
N PRO A 34 8.22 -5.34 10.89
CA PRO A 34 7.73 -6.01 9.69
C PRO A 34 7.23 -7.44 9.95
N GLU A 35 7.77 -8.14 10.95
CA GLU A 35 7.38 -9.48 11.39
C GLU A 35 5.94 -9.56 11.94
N THR A 36 5.35 -8.41 12.30
CA THR A 36 3.95 -8.34 12.75
C THR A 36 2.95 -8.09 11.62
N ILE A 37 3.42 -7.90 10.39
CA ILE A 37 2.58 -7.69 9.23
C ILE A 37 2.14 -9.07 8.69
N ASP A 38 0.82 -9.30 8.68
CA ASP A 38 0.25 -10.47 8.01
C ASP A 38 0.28 -10.30 6.48
N HIS A 39 0.35 -11.41 5.73
CA HIS A 39 0.30 -11.37 4.27
C HIS A 39 -0.93 -10.59 3.75
N GLY A 40 -2.07 -10.67 4.42
CA GLY A 40 -3.28 -9.93 4.08
C GLY A 40 -3.12 -8.40 4.22
N ASP A 41 -2.26 -7.92 5.10
CA ASP A 41 -1.96 -6.49 5.24
C ASP A 41 -1.13 -5.96 4.08
N VAL A 42 -0.15 -6.77 3.62
CA VAL A 42 0.67 -6.45 2.45
C VAL A 42 -0.19 -6.49 1.19
N SER A 43 -0.97 -7.56 0.99
CA SER A 43 -1.87 -7.69 -0.15
C SER A 43 -2.85 -6.52 -0.21
N ARG A 44 -3.44 -6.13 0.92
CA ARG A 44 -4.34 -4.96 0.97
C ARG A 44 -3.60 -3.65 0.70
N PHE A 45 -2.35 -3.50 1.14
CA PHE A 45 -1.54 -2.31 0.81
C PHE A 45 -1.25 -2.21 -0.69
N THR A 46 -0.87 -3.32 -1.30
CA THR A 46 -0.64 -3.40 -2.74
C THR A 46 -1.92 -3.16 -3.52
N LEU A 47 -3.05 -3.77 -3.11
CA LEU A 47 -4.35 -3.58 -3.76
C LEU A 47 -4.82 -2.14 -3.71
N ASP A 48 -4.72 -1.44 -2.57
CA ASP A 48 -5.05 -0.01 -2.50
C ASP A 48 -4.26 0.81 -3.54
N ARG A 49 -3.01 0.41 -3.83
CA ARG A 49 -2.18 1.07 -4.85
C ARG A 49 -2.58 0.69 -6.28
N LEU A 50 -3.15 -0.50 -6.49
CA LEU A 50 -3.60 -0.98 -7.80
C LEU A 50 -4.98 -0.49 -8.21
N GLU A 51 -5.81 -0.09 -7.24
CA GLU A 51 -7.07 0.61 -7.52
C GLU A 51 -6.84 1.99 -8.18
N ASP A 52 -5.61 2.52 -8.15
CA ASP A 52 -5.17 3.65 -8.96
C ASP A 52 -4.55 3.11 -10.26
N ASP A 53 -5.30 3.18 -11.37
CA ASP A 53 -4.99 2.63 -12.72
C ASP A 53 -3.58 2.97 -13.26
N ARG A 54 -2.87 3.89 -12.62
CA ARG A 54 -1.56 4.41 -13.04
C ARG A 54 -0.39 3.44 -12.90
N HIS A 55 -0.53 2.27 -12.26
CA HIS A 55 0.59 1.34 -12.02
C HIS A 55 0.37 -0.11 -12.51
N LEU A 56 -0.76 -0.40 -13.16
CA LEU A 56 -1.07 -1.75 -13.68
C LEU A 56 -0.03 -2.28 -14.69
N ARG A 57 0.69 -1.41 -15.40
CA ARG A 57 1.63 -1.80 -16.47
C ARG A 57 3.03 -2.17 -15.99
N GLU A 58 3.41 -1.79 -14.77
CA GLU A 58 4.77 -2.02 -14.22
C GLU A 58 4.82 -3.17 -13.21
N MET A 59 3.69 -3.85 -12.96
CA MET A 59 3.65 -4.93 -11.99
C MET A 59 4.40 -6.18 -12.48
N PRO A 60 5.20 -6.82 -11.62
CA PRO A 60 5.58 -8.21 -11.84
C PRO A 60 4.34 -9.09 -11.72
N THR A 61 3.97 -9.76 -12.82
CA THR A 61 2.95 -10.82 -12.79
C THR A 61 3.41 -11.93 -11.85
N VAL A 62 2.67 -12.16 -10.76
CA VAL A 62 2.89 -13.32 -9.90
C VAL A 62 2.29 -14.53 -10.62
N GLY A 63 3.13 -15.26 -11.35
CA GLY A 63 2.77 -16.54 -11.96
C GLY A 63 2.59 -17.62 -10.89
N PRO A 64 1.85 -18.71 -11.21
CA PRO A 64 1.69 -19.82 -10.29
C PRO A 64 3.06 -20.42 -9.90
N VAL A 65 3.18 -20.80 -8.62
CA VAL A 65 4.35 -21.46 -8.03
C VAL A 65 4.50 -22.90 -8.50
#